data_AF-H0GDV4-F1
#
_entry.id   AF-H0GDV4-F1
#
_cell.length_a   1.000
_cell.length_b   1.000
_cell.length_c   1.000
_cell.angle_alpha   90.00
_cell.angle_beta   90.00
_cell.angle_gamma   90.00
#
_symmetry.space_group_name_H-M   'P 1'
#
loop_
_entity.id
_entity.type
_entity.pdbx_description
1 polymer ?
#
loop_
_entity_poly.entity_id
_entity_poly.type
_entity_poly.pdbx_seq_one_letter_code
_entity_poly.pdbx_strand_id
1 'polypeptide(L)'
;MVKPVIFAICLGVLLSKALSIPLRSFADIELIGSQKSLFPFLGGSAPYFSFPANYGIPTDIPEGCRLTQVQMIGRHGERYPTRSEAKDIFEVWYKISNYTGKYEGSLSFLNNGYEFFIPDESLLEMETTLQNSIDVLNPYTEEMNAKRHAREFLAKYGKLMENCTNFPIFTTNSKRIYDTAQYFAEALGDGFNISLQTLSENSSSGANTLAAKSSCPNWNSNANNDILMSYSRDYLENISDRLNDENKGLNLSRKDAAALFLGVPSS
;
A
#
# COMPACT_ATOMS: atom_id res chain seq x y z
N MET A 1 -62.87 17.15 -29.26
CA MET A 1 -62.31 15.80 -29.04
C MET A 1 -60.92 15.75 -29.64
N VAL A 2 -59.89 15.82 -28.80
CA VAL A 2 -58.47 15.86 -29.18
C VAL A 2 -57.92 14.43 -29.10
N LYS A 3 -57.26 13.95 -30.15
CA LYS A 3 -56.57 12.65 -30.17
C LYS A 3 -55.18 12.79 -29.51
N PRO A 4 -54.75 11.87 -28.63
CA PRO A 4 -53.41 11.94 -28.06
C PRO A 4 -52.37 11.36 -29.05
N VAL A 5 -51.26 12.07 -29.18
CA VAL A 5 -50.04 11.63 -29.88
C VAL A 5 -49.17 10.93 -28.84
N ILE A 6 -48.80 9.68 -29.09
CA ILE A 6 -47.88 8.91 -28.25
C ILE A 6 -46.45 9.25 -28.69
N PHE A 7 -45.69 9.91 -27.81
CA PHE A 7 -44.25 10.10 -27.97
C PHE A 7 -43.54 8.81 -27.53
N ALA A 8 -42.87 8.14 -28.46
CA ALA A 8 -41.95 7.04 -28.14
C ALA A 8 -40.60 7.64 -27.74
N ILE A 9 -40.29 7.62 -26.44
CA ILE A 9 -38.96 7.97 -25.92
C ILE A 9 -38.09 6.71 -26.05
N CYS A 10 -37.18 6.69 -27.02
CA CYS A 10 -36.12 5.69 -27.09
C CYS A 10 -35.10 5.97 -25.99
N LEU A 11 -35.14 5.17 -24.92
CA LEU A 11 -34.08 5.17 -23.90
C LEU A 11 -32.87 4.40 -24.48
N GLY A 12 -31.85 5.14 -24.93
CA GLY A 12 -30.57 4.57 -25.30
C GLY A 12 -29.90 3.98 -24.06
N VAL A 13 -29.75 2.66 -24.00
CA VAL A 13 -28.98 1.99 -22.96
C VAL A 13 -27.50 2.29 -23.23
N LEU A 14 -26.92 3.20 -22.44
CA LEU A 14 -25.49 3.28 -22.25
C LEU A 14 -25.03 1.95 -21.64
N LEU A 15 -24.41 1.09 -22.44
CA LEU A 15 -23.60 -0.01 -21.93
C LEU A 15 -22.42 0.60 -21.17
N SER A 16 -22.63 0.84 -19.88
CA SER A 16 -21.53 0.88 -18.93
C SER A 16 -20.89 -0.50 -18.99
N LYS A 17 -19.59 -0.56 -19.29
CA LYS A 17 -18.79 -1.74 -19.03
C LYS A 17 -18.85 -1.95 -17.51
N ALA A 18 -19.79 -2.79 -17.06
CA ALA A 18 -19.80 -3.25 -15.69
C ALA A 18 -18.45 -3.95 -15.49
N LEU A 19 -17.63 -3.41 -14.57
CA LEU A 19 -16.46 -4.11 -14.07
C LEU A 19 -16.96 -5.47 -13.62
N SER A 20 -16.58 -6.52 -14.34
CA SER A 20 -16.97 -7.88 -14.00
C SER A 20 -16.14 -8.23 -12.77
N ILE A 21 -16.67 -7.98 -11.58
CA ILE A 21 -16.03 -8.41 -10.34
C ILE A 21 -16.04 -9.95 -10.40
N PRO A 22 -14.88 -10.62 -10.51
CA PRO A 22 -14.86 -12.06 -10.44
C PRO A 22 -15.47 -12.45 -9.09
N LEU A 23 -16.52 -13.25 -9.12
CA LEU A 23 -17.15 -13.81 -7.92
C LEU A 23 -16.12 -14.73 -7.24
N ARG A 24 -15.26 -14.16 -6.40
CA ARG A 24 -14.55 -14.94 -5.38
C ARG A 24 -15.61 -15.61 -4.51
N SER A 25 -15.35 -16.86 -4.13
CA SER A 25 -16.23 -17.59 -3.22
C SER A 25 -16.42 -16.76 -1.94
N PHE A 26 -17.66 -16.61 -1.47
CA PHE A 26 -17.94 -15.97 -0.18
C PHE A 26 -17.16 -16.60 0.99
N ALA A 27 -16.68 -17.84 0.83
CA ALA A 27 -15.83 -18.53 1.81
C ALA A 27 -14.45 -17.87 2.00
N ASP A 28 -13.91 -17.19 0.98
CA ASP A 28 -12.59 -16.55 1.06
C ASP A 28 -12.65 -15.18 1.76
N ILE A 29 -13.85 -14.60 1.91
CA ILE A 29 -14.05 -13.32 2.60
C ILE A 29 -13.59 -13.40 4.06
N GLU A 30 -13.80 -14.55 4.73
CA GLU A 30 -13.35 -14.76 6.11
C GLU A 30 -11.82 -14.81 6.25
N LEU A 31 -11.10 -15.08 5.15
CA LEU A 31 -9.64 -15.10 5.11
C LEU A 31 -9.05 -13.70 4.88
N ILE A 32 -9.83 -12.75 4.35
CA ILE A 32 -9.37 -11.39 4.07
C ILE A 32 -8.93 -10.73 5.37
N GLY A 33 -7.66 -10.36 5.43
CA GLY A 33 -7.06 -9.70 6.57
C GLY A 33 -6.78 -10.57 7.79
N SER A 34 -6.84 -11.89 7.65
CA SER A 34 -6.44 -12.85 8.68
C SER A 34 -4.91 -12.96 8.85
N GLN A 35 -4.12 -12.49 7.87
CA GLN A 35 -2.67 -12.69 7.80
C GLN A 35 -1.82 -11.68 8.60
N LYS A 36 -2.42 -10.92 9.52
CA LYS A 36 -1.74 -9.83 10.26
C LYS A 36 -0.51 -10.28 11.06
N SER A 37 -0.45 -11.56 11.44
CA SER A 37 0.72 -12.14 12.13
C SER A 37 2.00 -12.11 11.29
N LEU A 38 1.88 -12.00 9.95
CA LEU A 38 3.02 -11.94 9.04
C LEU A 38 3.58 -10.51 8.89
N PHE A 39 2.77 -9.49 9.15
CA PHE A 39 3.12 -8.10 8.83
C PHE A 39 4.44 -7.61 9.46
N PRO A 40 4.78 -7.98 10.72
CA PRO A 40 6.07 -7.63 11.31
C PRO A 40 7.30 -8.13 10.55
N PHE A 41 7.15 -9.15 9.69
CA PHE A 41 8.25 -9.80 8.98
C PHE A 41 8.45 -9.30 7.54
N LEU A 42 7.64 -8.34 7.07
CA LEU A 42 7.68 -7.85 5.68
C LEU A 42 8.44 -6.53 5.50
N GLY A 43 9.27 -6.13 6.48
CA GLY A 43 10.25 -5.05 6.29
C GLY A 43 9.69 -3.68 5.89
N GLY A 44 8.42 -3.39 6.24
CA GLY A 44 7.75 -2.14 5.88
C GLY A 44 7.01 -2.15 4.54
N SER A 45 6.85 -3.32 3.92
CA SER A 45 5.98 -3.57 2.76
C SER A 45 4.61 -4.16 3.13
N ALA A 46 4.39 -4.52 4.39
CA ALA A 46 3.07 -4.91 4.88
C ALA A 46 2.10 -3.72 4.92
N PRO A 47 0.77 -3.98 4.95
CA PRO A 47 -0.19 -3.00 5.41
C PRO A 47 0.17 -2.42 6.78
N TYR A 48 -0.35 -1.24 7.09
CA TYR A 48 -0.20 -0.65 8.40
C TYR A 48 -0.79 -1.56 9.50
N PHE A 49 -0.01 -1.70 10.57
CA PHE A 49 -0.42 -2.33 11.82
C PHE A 49 0.19 -1.56 12.98
N SER A 50 -0.50 -1.58 14.13
CA SER A 50 0.05 -1.04 15.36
C SER A 50 1.28 -1.84 15.77
N PHE A 51 2.29 -1.15 16.29
CA PHE A 51 3.51 -1.79 16.78
C PHE A 51 3.15 -2.89 17.80
N PRO A 52 3.63 -4.13 17.60
CA PRO A 52 3.09 -5.29 18.32
C PRO A 52 3.58 -5.37 19.76
N ALA A 53 4.67 -4.68 20.12
CA ALA A 53 5.13 -4.65 21.50
C ALA A 53 4.33 -3.61 22.30
N ASN A 54 3.85 -4.03 23.47
CA ASN A 54 3.19 -3.18 24.45
C ASN A 54 3.98 -3.20 25.76
N TYR A 55 4.50 -2.05 26.17
CA TYR A 55 5.27 -1.89 27.41
C TYR A 55 4.40 -1.49 28.60
N GLY A 56 3.07 -1.53 28.46
CA GLY A 56 2.12 -1.17 29.51
C GLY A 56 1.95 0.34 29.71
N ILE A 57 2.51 1.17 28.82
CA ILE A 57 2.39 2.63 28.91
C ILE A 57 1.13 3.05 28.13
N PRO A 58 0.12 3.64 28.79
CA PRO A 58 -1.09 4.07 28.12
C PRO A 58 -0.79 5.21 27.14
N THR A 59 -1.49 5.25 26.02
CA THR A 59 -1.31 6.32 25.01
C THR A 59 -2.23 7.53 25.25
N ASP A 60 -3.09 7.45 26.26
CA ASP A 60 -4.00 8.52 26.66
C ASP A 60 -3.25 9.69 27.29
N ILE A 61 -3.87 10.87 27.24
CA ILE A 61 -3.34 12.04 27.95
C ILE A 61 -3.40 11.74 29.45
N PRO A 62 -2.29 11.83 30.20
CA PRO A 62 -2.28 11.53 31.63
C PRO A 62 -3.25 12.40 32.43
N GLU A 63 -3.78 11.87 33.54
CA GLU A 63 -4.66 12.61 34.42
C GLU A 63 -3.99 13.89 34.94
N GLY A 64 -4.72 15.01 34.93
CA GLY A 64 -4.20 16.32 35.31
C GLY A 64 -3.33 17.00 34.24
N CYS A 65 -3.01 16.33 33.12
CA CYS A 65 -2.33 16.96 31.99
C CYS A 65 -3.32 17.55 30.98
N ARG A 66 -2.91 18.64 30.33
CA ARG A 66 -3.60 19.22 29.17
C ARG A 66 -2.65 19.20 27.99
N LEU A 67 -3.07 18.55 26.91
CA LEU A 67 -2.33 18.58 25.65
C LEU A 67 -2.32 20.03 25.11
N THR A 68 -1.15 20.50 24.66
CA THR A 68 -0.98 21.86 24.11
C THR A 68 -0.49 21.87 22.67
N GLN A 69 0.14 20.78 22.23
CA GLN A 69 0.67 20.63 20.88
C GLN A 69 0.76 19.14 20.52
N VAL A 70 0.55 18.84 19.23
CA VAL A 70 0.86 17.55 18.63
C VAL A 70 1.63 17.80 17.33
N GLN A 71 2.61 16.95 17.05
CA GLN A 71 3.29 16.88 15.76
C GLN A 71 3.15 15.45 15.27
N MET A 72 2.64 15.28 14.05
CA MET A 72 2.49 13.99 13.42
C MET A 72 3.34 13.96 12.17
N ILE A 73 4.20 12.95 12.05
CA ILE A 73 4.96 12.66 10.84
C ILE A 73 4.48 11.30 10.35
N GLY A 74 3.77 11.30 9.22
CA GLY A 74 3.30 10.09 8.56
C GLY A 74 4.17 9.77 7.35
N ARG A 75 4.41 8.47 7.12
CA ARG A 75 4.84 7.98 5.81
C ARG A 75 3.62 8.00 4.87
N HIS A 76 3.86 7.95 3.56
CA HIS A 76 2.85 7.37 2.66
C HIS A 76 2.50 5.94 3.12
N GLY A 77 1.30 5.44 2.86
CA GLY A 77 0.95 4.08 3.20
C GLY A 77 1.12 3.09 2.05
N GLU A 78 0.11 2.23 1.89
CA GLU A 78 0.13 1.05 1.03
C GLU A 78 0.14 1.39 -0.47
N ARG A 79 1.24 1.04 -1.14
CA ARG A 79 1.47 1.34 -2.56
C ARG A 79 1.75 0.09 -3.39
N TYR A 80 1.59 0.25 -4.70
CA TYR A 80 2.19 -0.68 -5.67
C TYR A 80 3.73 -0.65 -5.60
N PRO A 81 4.41 -1.72 -6.06
CA PRO A 81 5.87 -1.79 -6.08
C PRO A 81 6.51 -0.61 -6.82
N THR A 82 7.74 -0.30 -6.44
CA THR A 82 8.56 0.64 -7.22
C THR A 82 8.89 0.02 -8.57
N ARG A 83 9.29 0.83 -9.55
CA ARG A 83 9.68 0.31 -10.87
C ARG A 83 10.87 -0.66 -10.78
N SER A 84 11.79 -0.43 -9.85
CA SER A 84 12.93 -1.32 -9.62
C SER A 84 12.50 -2.65 -9.00
N GLU A 85 11.62 -2.62 -7.99
CA GLU A 85 11.07 -3.84 -7.36
C GLU A 85 10.23 -4.63 -8.38
N ALA A 86 9.40 -3.94 -9.17
CA ALA A 86 8.54 -4.55 -10.18
C ALA A 86 9.33 -5.34 -11.23
N LYS A 87 10.53 -4.88 -11.61
CA LYS A 87 11.40 -5.62 -12.52
C LYS A 87 11.73 -7.01 -11.98
N ASP A 88 12.14 -7.11 -10.72
CA ASP A 88 12.47 -8.38 -10.10
C ASP A 88 11.22 -9.26 -9.95
N ILE A 89 10.07 -8.68 -9.60
CA ILE A 89 8.79 -9.38 -9.51
C ILE A 89 8.37 -9.94 -10.87
N PHE A 90 8.49 -9.17 -11.95
CA PHE A 90 8.16 -9.61 -13.32
C PHE A 90 9.09 -10.72 -13.81
N GLU A 91 10.38 -10.70 -13.45
CA GLU A 91 11.31 -11.78 -13.79
C GLU A 91 10.86 -13.12 -13.19
N VAL A 92 10.42 -13.12 -11.92
CA VAL A 92 9.89 -14.33 -11.28
C VAL A 92 8.55 -14.73 -11.88
N TRP A 93 7.66 -13.75 -12.05
CA TRP A 93 6.34 -13.99 -12.63
C TRP A 93 6.44 -14.59 -14.02
N TYR A 94 7.41 -14.16 -14.84
CA TYR A 94 7.65 -14.75 -16.16
C TYR A 94 8.00 -16.25 -16.08
N LYS A 95 8.80 -16.68 -15.11
CA LYS A 95 9.12 -18.10 -14.92
C LYS A 95 7.89 -18.89 -14.49
N ILE A 96 7.12 -18.34 -13.57
CA ILE A 96 5.87 -18.92 -13.08
C ILE A 96 4.85 -19.00 -14.24
N SER A 97 4.55 -17.91 -14.92
CA SER A 97 3.53 -17.90 -15.99
C SER A 97 3.87 -18.79 -17.19
N ASN A 98 5.16 -19.08 -17.44
CA ASN A 98 5.60 -19.96 -18.53
C ASN A 98 5.85 -21.41 -18.08
N TYR A 99 5.66 -21.73 -16.81
CA TYR A 99 5.75 -23.12 -16.34
C TYR A 99 4.58 -23.93 -16.93
N THR A 100 4.91 -25.03 -17.60
CA THR A 100 3.92 -25.89 -18.29
C THR A 100 3.46 -27.08 -17.46
N GLY A 101 4.11 -27.33 -16.32
CA GLY A 101 3.71 -28.36 -15.37
C GLY A 101 2.50 -27.94 -14.53
N LYS A 102 1.87 -28.92 -13.89
CA LYS A 102 0.88 -28.64 -12.85
C LYS A 102 1.63 -28.22 -11.58
N TYR A 103 1.19 -27.14 -10.94
CA TYR A 103 1.78 -26.71 -9.68
C TYR A 103 1.40 -27.67 -8.54
N GLU A 104 2.38 -28.03 -7.72
CA GLU A 104 2.19 -28.89 -6.56
C GLU A 104 2.68 -28.18 -5.28
N GLY A 105 2.25 -28.69 -4.13
CA GLY A 105 2.67 -28.16 -2.82
C GLY A 105 2.30 -26.68 -2.62
N SER A 106 3.30 -25.88 -2.25
CA SER A 106 3.17 -24.48 -1.85
C SER A 106 2.64 -23.58 -2.97
N LEU A 107 2.86 -23.96 -4.24
CA LEU A 107 2.43 -23.20 -5.42
C LEU A 107 1.14 -23.71 -6.03
N SER A 108 0.52 -24.75 -5.47
CA SER A 108 -0.69 -25.38 -6.02
C SER A 108 -1.88 -24.42 -6.21
N PHE A 109 -1.93 -23.31 -5.47
CA PHE A 109 -2.94 -22.25 -5.63
C PHE A 109 -2.91 -21.62 -7.03
N LEU A 110 -1.76 -21.59 -7.70
CA LEU A 110 -1.60 -21.02 -9.03
C LEU A 110 -2.39 -21.78 -10.10
N ASN A 111 -2.74 -23.05 -9.86
CA ASN A 111 -3.59 -23.82 -10.77
C ASN A 111 -5.03 -23.30 -10.84
N ASN A 112 -5.46 -22.51 -9.84
CA ASN A 112 -6.87 -22.13 -9.65
C ASN A 112 -7.16 -20.71 -10.16
N GLY A 113 -6.51 -20.31 -11.27
CA GLY A 113 -6.77 -19.02 -11.91
C GLY A 113 -6.27 -17.84 -11.09
N TYR A 114 -5.10 -17.96 -10.45
CA TYR A 114 -4.46 -16.84 -9.77
C TYR A 114 -4.21 -15.68 -10.74
N GLU A 115 -4.74 -14.51 -10.39
CA GLU A 115 -4.51 -13.27 -11.12
C GLU A 115 -3.29 -12.54 -10.56
N PHE A 116 -2.40 -12.11 -11.46
CA PHE A 116 -1.22 -11.37 -11.07
C PHE A 116 -1.59 -9.99 -10.54
N PHE A 117 -1.05 -9.63 -9.37
CA PHE A 117 -1.53 -8.50 -8.58
C PHE A 117 -1.19 -7.10 -9.16
N ILE A 118 -0.37 -7.02 -10.21
CA ILE A 118 -0.05 -5.77 -10.92
C ILE A 118 -0.78 -5.80 -12.27
N PRO A 119 -1.97 -5.18 -12.38
CA PRO A 119 -2.79 -5.26 -13.59
C PRO A 119 -2.29 -4.31 -14.69
N ASP A 120 -1.61 -3.23 -14.31
CA ASP A 120 -1.07 -2.22 -15.22
C ASP A 120 0.21 -1.60 -14.62
N GLU A 121 1.28 -1.52 -15.42
CA GLU A 121 2.55 -0.88 -15.05
C GLU A 121 2.42 0.63 -14.77
N SER A 122 1.33 1.26 -15.21
CA SER A 122 1.00 2.65 -14.87
C SER A 122 0.72 2.84 -13.38
N LEU A 123 0.37 1.77 -12.67
CA LEU A 123 0.10 1.78 -11.22
C LEU A 123 1.37 1.69 -10.37
N LEU A 124 2.52 1.33 -10.95
CA LEU A 124 3.78 1.29 -10.21
C LEU A 124 4.08 2.63 -9.53
N GLU A 125 4.60 2.58 -8.31
CA GLU A 125 4.85 3.73 -7.42
C GLU A 125 3.60 4.41 -6.84
N MET A 126 2.38 4.07 -7.30
CA MET A 126 1.13 4.71 -6.88
C MET A 126 0.59 4.10 -5.60
N GLU A 127 -0.10 4.91 -4.79
CA GLU A 127 -0.86 4.44 -3.64
C GLU A 127 -2.04 3.55 -4.08
N THR A 128 -2.37 2.57 -3.25
CA THR A 128 -3.51 1.67 -3.46
C THR A 128 -4.80 2.35 -3.04
N THR A 129 -5.83 2.25 -3.88
CA THR A 129 -7.15 2.82 -3.64
C THR A 129 -8.21 1.75 -3.92
N LEU A 130 -9.45 2.04 -3.52
CA LEU A 130 -10.57 1.16 -3.85
C LEU A 130 -10.80 1.02 -5.36
N GLN A 131 -10.44 2.05 -6.15
CA GLN A 131 -10.67 2.05 -7.60
C GLN A 131 -9.55 1.35 -8.37
N ASN A 132 -8.32 1.33 -7.85
CA ASN A 132 -7.17 0.74 -8.55
C ASN A 132 -6.75 -0.63 -7.99
N SER A 133 -7.42 -1.15 -6.96
CA SER A 133 -7.18 -2.49 -6.44
C SER A 133 -7.96 -3.54 -7.23
N ILE A 134 -7.31 -4.68 -7.51
CA ILE A 134 -7.96 -5.82 -8.19
C ILE A 134 -9.07 -6.41 -7.30
N ASP A 135 -8.79 -6.55 -6.00
CA ASP A 135 -9.79 -7.02 -5.04
C ASP A 135 -10.55 -5.82 -4.47
N VAL A 136 -11.82 -5.70 -4.86
CA VAL A 136 -12.72 -4.64 -4.36
C VAL A 136 -12.99 -4.74 -2.85
N LEU A 137 -12.65 -5.86 -2.23
CA LEU A 137 -12.76 -6.09 -0.79
C LEU A 137 -11.44 -5.89 -0.05
N ASN A 138 -10.38 -5.41 -0.72
CA ASN A 138 -9.09 -5.11 -0.11
C ASN A 138 -9.26 -4.13 1.08
N PRO A 139 -9.06 -4.56 2.34
CA PRO A 139 -9.28 -3.72 3.51
C PRO A 139 -8.07 -2.83 3.84
N TYR A 140 -7.00 -2.94 3.05
CA TYR A 140 -5.68 -2.38 3.30
C TYR A 140 -5.25 -1.36 2.25
N THR A 141 -6.20 -0.78 1.52
CA THR A 141 -5.88 0.32 0.61
C THR A 141 -5.35 1.53 1.39
N GLU A 142 -4.37 2.22 0.83
CA GLU A 142 -3.86 3.45 1.43
C GLU A 142 -4.96 4.50 1.60
N GLU A 143 -5.85 4.63 0.61
CA GLU A 143 -6.97 5.56 0.71
C GLU A 143 -7.75 5.34 2.02
N MET A 144 -8.08 4.09 2.35
CA MET A 144 -8.75 3.76 3.60
C MET A 144 -7.86 3.96 4.82
N ASN A 145 -6.57 3.61 4.73
CA ASN A 145 -5.63 3.75 5.83
C ASN A 145 -5.45 5.22 6.24
N ALA A 146 -5.14 6.11 5.29
CA ALA A 146 -5.00 7.54 5.53
C ALA A 146 -6.29 8.17 6.07
N LYS A 147 -7.45 7.79 5.52
CA LYS A 147 -8.75 8.28 5.99
C LYS A 147 -9.08 7.80 7.41
N ARG A 148 -8.80 6.53 7.74
CA ARG A 148 -8.95 6.00 9.09
C ARG A 148 -8.03 6.74 10.07
N HIS A 149 -6.77 6.94 9.70
CA HIS A 149 -5.81 7.65 10.53
C HIS A 149 -6.26 9.09 10.83
N ALA A 150 -6.83 9.81 9.87
CA ALA A 150 -7.41 11.13 10.11
C ALA A 150 -8.56 11.11 11.14
N ARG A 151 -9.44 10.09 11.08
CA ARG A 151 -10.51 9.92 12.07
C ARG A 151 -9.98 9.60 13.46
N GLU A 152 -8.97 8.73 13.56
CA GLU A 152 -8.28 8.44 14.82
C GLU A 152 -7.59 9.70 15.38
N PHE A 153 -6.95 10.49 14.51
CA PHE A 153 -6.32 11.75 14.86
C PHE A 153 -7.34 12.74 15.43
N LEU A 154 -8.50 12.91 14.78
CA LEU A 154 -9.58 13.76 15.29
C LEU A 154 -10.17 13.25 16.60
N ALA A 155 -10.38 11.95 16.74
CA ALA A 155 -10.89 11.36 17.98
C ALA A 155 -9.96 11.65 19.17
N LYS A 156 -8.64 11.62 18.93
CA LYS A 156 -7.63 11.82 19.98
C LYS A 156 -7.28 13.28 20.23
N TYR A 157 -7.24 14.09 19.18
CA TYR A 157 -6.68 15.45 19.22
C TYR A 157 -7.66 16.55 18.83
N GLY A 158 -8.92 16.22 18.51
CA GLY A 158 -9.91 17.18 18.02
C GLY A 158 -10.11 18.40 18.94
N LYS A 159 -9.99 18.22 20.26
CA LYS A 159 -10.06 19.32 21.24
C LYS A 159 -8.98 20.40 21.03
N LEU A 160 -7.79 20.02 20.55
CA LEU A 160 -6.75 21.00 20.19
C LEU A 160 -7.14 21.84 18.97
N MET A 161 -8.02 21.30 18.12
CA MET A 161 -8.35 21.85 16.82
C MET A 161 -9.62 22.70 16.83
N GLU A 162 -10.37 22.76 17.94
CA GLU A 162 -11.66 23.47 18.04
C GLU A 162 -11.60 24.94 17.62
N ASN A 163 -10.46 25.61 17.83
CA ASN A 163 -10.26 27.02 17.45
C ASN A 163 -9.31 27.20 16.24
N CYS A 164 -8.95 26.11 15.56
CA CYS A 164 -8.05 26.12 14.42
C CYS A 164 -8.87 26.03 13.13
N THR A 165 -9.21 27.16 12.53
CA THR A 165 -9.94 27.17 11.25
C THR A 165 -9.04 26.94 10.05
N ASN A 166 -7.77 27.36 10.10
CA ASN A 166 -6.77 27.12 9.05
C ASN A 166 -5.82 25.99 9.47
N PHE A 167 -5.69 24.96 8.64
CA PHE A 167 -4.90 23.78 8.97
C PHE A 167 -3.91 23.44 7.83
N PRO A 168 -2.65 23.93 7.90
CA PRO A 168 -1.64 23.56 6.92
C PRO A 168 -1.16 22.12 7.15
N ILE A 169 -1.11 21.32 6.10
CA ILE A 169 -0.48 19.99 6.11
C ILE A 169 0.72 20.03 5.19
N PHE A 170 1.89 19.68 5.71
CA PHE A 170 3.12 19.64 4.93
C PHE A 170 3.27 18.28 4.26
N THR A 171 3.57 18.29 2.97
CA THR A 171 3.84 17.09 2.19
C THR A 171 5.02 17.34 1.26
N THR A 172 5.52 16.30 0.61
CA THR A 172 6.54 16.41 -0.44
C THR A 172 5.89 16.44 -1.82
N ASN A 173 6.65 16.78 -2.87
CA ASN A 173 6.21 16.68 -4.26
C ASN A 173 6.22 15.24 -4.83
N SER A 174 6.52 14.22 -4.03
CA SER A 174 6.26 12.82 -4.38
C SER A 174 4.75 12.56 -4.44
N LYS A 175 4.26 12.08 -5.59
CA LYS A 175 2.82 11.84 -5.86
C LYS A 175 2.16 11.04 -4.75
N ARG A 176 2.80 9.95 -4.33
CA ARG A 176 2.27 9.06 -3.30
C ARG A 176 2.17 9.70 -1.92
N ILE A 177 3.17 10.49 -1.51
CA ILE A 177 3.16 11.21 -0.23
C ILE A 177 2.13 12.35 -0.28
N TYR A 178 1.99 13.01 -1.44
CA TYR A 178 0.98 14.03 -1.65
C TYR A 178 -0.44 13.45 -1.55
N ASP A 179 -0.71 12.32 -2.22
CA ASP A 179 -2.01 11.67 -2.21
C ASP A 179 -2.39 11.18 -0.81
N THR A 180 -1.47 10.59 -0.05
CA THR A 180 -1.68 10.26 1.38
C THR A 180 -2.13 11.48 2.18
N ALA A 181 -1.41 12.60 2.03
CA ALA A 181 -1.74 13.84 2.73
C ALA A 181 -3.11 14.38 2.31
N GLN A 182 -3.47 14.22 1.03
CA GLN A 182 -4.77 14.58 0.50
C GLN A 182 -5.89 13.70 1.08
N TYR A 183 -5.75 12.38 1.11
CA TYR A 183 -6.74 11.49 1.71
C TYR A 183 -6.92 11.73 3.21
N PHE A 184 -5.81 11.99 3.92
CA PHE A 184 -5.87 12.39 5.31
C PHE A 184 -6.65 13.71 5.48
N ALA A 185 -6.33 14.72 4.66
CA ALA A 185 -7.02 16.01 4.67
C ALA A 185 -8.53 15.88 4.41
N GLU A 186 -8.92 15.13 3.39
CA GLU A 186 -10.33 14.87 3.04
C GLU A 186 -11.10 14.28 4.21
N ALA A 187 -10.49 13.35 4.95
CA ALA A 187 -11.12 12.71 6.11
C ALA A 187 -11.09 13.54 7.40
N LEU A 188 -10.36 14.66 7.46
CA LEU A 188 -10.55 15.63 8.54
C LEU A 188 -11.93 16.32 8.42
N GLY A 189 -12.43 16.48 7.19
CA GLY A 189 -13.75 17.04 6.88
C GLY A 189 -13.80 18.56 6.81
N ASP A 190 -14.98 19.07 6.45
CA ASP A 190 -15.19 20.47 6.02
C ASP A 190 -15.10 21.52 7.14
N GLY A 191 -14.89 21.09 8.39
CA GLY A 191 -14.69 21.99 9.54
C GLY A 191 -13.36 22.75 9.51
N PHE A 192 -12.44 22.35 8.62
CA PHE A 192 -11.09 22.91 8.52
C PHE A 192 -10.82 23.45 7.12
N ASN A 193 -10.28 24.66 7.03
CA ASN A 193 -9.69 25.20 5.81
C ASN A 193 -8.28 24.63 5.66
N ILE A 194 -8.19 23.47 5.01
CA ILE A 194 -6.95 22.71 4.87
C ILE A 194 -6.17 23.22 3.66
N SER A 195 -4.87 23.45 3.83
CA SER A 195 -3.95 23.76 2.72
C SER A 195 -2.79 22.79 2.72
N LEU A 196 -2.55 22.14 1.58
CA LEU A 196 -1.36 21.30 1.41
C LEU A 196 -0.16 22.18 1.05
N GLN A 197 0.86 22.15 1.90
CA GLN A 197 2.13 22.84 1.73
C GLN A 197 3.13 21.87 1.13
N THR A 198 3.25 21.87 -0.20
CA THR A 198 4.10 20.92 -0.93
C THR A 198 5.55 21.38 -0.97
N LEU A 199 6.43 20.60 -0.35
CA LEU A 199 7.87 20.81 -0.29
C LEU A 199 8.59 19.97 -1.33
N SER A 200 9.64 20.52 -1.94
CA SER A 200 10.43 19.82 -2.95
C SER A 200 11.38 18.79 -2.32
N GLU A 201 11.51 17.61 -2.94
CA GLU A 201 12.54 16.60 -2.63
C GLU A 201 13.86 16.82 -3.38
N ASN A 202 13.94 17.83 -4.24
CA ASN A 202 15.18 18.16 -4.97
C ASN A 202 16.31 18.50 -3.98
N SER A 203 17.53 18.08 -4.31
CA SER A 203 18.73 18.37 -3.52
C SER A 203 18.97 19.86 -3.30
N SER A 204 18.50 20.72 -4.22
CA SER A 204 18.57 22.18 -4.10
C SER A 204 17.73 22.74 -2.94
N SER A 205 16.79 21.97 -2.39
CA SER A 205 15.97 22.38 -1.24
C SER A 205 16.76 22.41 0.08
N GLY A 206 17.98 21.86 0.11
CA GLY A 206 18.83 21.87 1.30
C GLY A 206 18.13 21.20 2.48
N ALA A 207 18.12 21.87 3.64
CA ALA A 207 17.42 21.41 4.84
C ALA A 207 15.93 21.81 4.89
N ASN A 208 15.44 22.64 3.96
CA ASN A 208 14.04 23.07 3.92
C ASN A 208 13.19 22.07 3.11
N THR A 209 13.10 20.84 3.62
CA THR A 209 12.37 19.74 2.98
C THR A 209 12.04 18.67 4.02
N LEU A 210 11.06 17.83 3.72
CA LEU A 210 10.78 16.60 4.49
C LEU A 210 11.65 15.42 4.04
N ALA A 211 12.45 15.58 2.98
CA ALA A 211 13.31 14.56 2.40
C ALA A 211 14.80 14.97 2.40
N ALA A 212 15.29 15.46 3.54
CA ALA A 212 16.62 16.08 3.66
C ALA A 212 17.79 15.16 3.24
N LYS A 213 17.57 13.84 3.24
CA LYS A 213 18.51 12.83 2.70
C LYS A 213 18.96 13.18 1.28
N SER A 214 18.04 13.60 0.41
CA SER A 214 18.32 13.90 -1.00
C SER A 214 19.25 15.11 -1.18
N SER A 215 19.28 16.00 -0.19
CA SER A 215 20.07 17.24 -0.20
C SER A 215 21.42 17.12 0.51
N CYS A 216 21.75 15.96 1.09
CA CYS A 216 22.95 15.77 1.90
C CYS A 216 24.11 15.25 1.03
N PRO A 217 25.16 16.05 0.73
CA PRO A 217 26.23 15.63 -0.18
C PRO A 217 27.07 14.46 0.35
N ASN A 218 27.19 14.36 1.67
CA ASN A 218 27.96 13.31 2.34
C ASN A 218 27.11 12.06 2.63
N TRP A 219 25.81 12.08 2.30
CA TRP A 219 24.97 10.91 2.49
C TRP A 219 25.31 9.85 1.45
N ASN A 220 25.71 8.67 1.94
CA ASN A 220 25.95 7.50 1.10
C ASN A 220 25.07 6.34 1.58
N SER A 221 24.03 6.02 0.81
CA SER A 221 23.11 4.92 1.15
C SER A 221 23.78 3.54 1.14
N ASN A 222 24.96 3.42 0.52
CA ASN A 222 25.68 2.17 0.33
C ASN A 222 26.87 2.03 1.27
N ALA A 223 27.07 2.98 2.21
CA ALA A 223 28.26 3.02 3.07
C ALA A 223 28.49 1.73 3.88
N ASN A 224 27.42 1.00 4.21
CA ASN A 224 27.46 -0.21 5.03
C ASN A 224 26.95 -1.46 4.26
N ASN A 225 27.06 -1.47 2.93
CA ASN A 225 26.58 -2.61 2.13
C ASN A 225 27.35 -3.90 2.45
N ASP A 226 28.61 -3.81 2.85
CA ASP A 226 29.42 -4.93 3.33
C ASP A 226 28.79 -5.63 4.55
N ILE A 227 28.30 -4.86 5.52
CA ILE A 227 27.59 -5.38 6.69
C ILE A 227 26.30 -6.07 6.25
N LEU A 228 25.52 -5.46 5.36
CA LEU A 228 24.27 -6.05 4.84
C LEU A 228 24.51 -7.34 4.05
N MET A 229 25.63 -7.43 3.32
CA MET A 229 26.01 -8.63 2.57
C MET A 229 26.52 -9.77 3.47
N SER A 230 26.94 -9.47 4.70
CA SER A 230 27.37 -10.49 5.67
C SER A 230 26.21 -11.32 6.24
N TYR A 231 24.97 -10.82 6.16
CA TYR A 231 23.80 -11.53 6.63
C TYR A 231 23.53 -12.76 5.76
N SER A 232 23.39 -13.93 6.37
CA SER A 232 23.15 -15.18 5.65
C SER A 232 21.86 -15.10 4.83
N ARG A 233 21.94 -15.58 3.59
CA ARG A 233 20.82 -15.70 2.66
C ARG A 233 20.49 -17.17 2.34
N ASP A 234 20.97 -18.09 3.17
CA ASP A 234 20.80 -19.54 2.96
C ASP A 234 19.32 -19.92 3.02
N TYR A 235 18.52 -19.18 3.81
CA TYR A 235 17.08 -19.36 3.87
C TYR A 235 16.39 -19.15 2.51
N LEU A 236 16.91 -18.26 1.66
CA LEU A 236 16.36 -18.01 0.33
C LEU A 236 16.69 -19.16 -0.63
N GLU A 237 17.86 -19.77 -0.48
CA GLU A 237 18.27 -20.96 -1.25
C GLU A 237 17.41 -22.16 -0.87
N ASN A 238 17.24 -22.41 0.43
CA ASN A 238 16.34 -23.45 0.94
C ASN A 238 14.90 -23.26 0.45
N ILE A 239 14.42 -22.01 0.33
CA ILE A 239 13.09 -21.71 -0.23
C ILE A 239 13.04 -22.05 -1.73
N SER A 240 14.01 -21.59 -2.53
CA SER A 240 14.02 -21.89 -3.97
C SER A 240 14.13 -23.40 -4.24
N ASP A 241 14.96 -24.11 -3.47
CA ASP A 241 15.15 -25.55 -3.62
C ASP A 241 13.85 -26.30 -3.31
N ARG A 242 13.19 -25.98 -2.19
CA ARG A 242 11.89 -26.57 -1.84
C ARG A 242 10.86 -26.34 -2.94
N LEU A 243 10.73 -25.11 -3.45
CA LEU A 243 9.74 -24.78 -4.48
C LEU A 243 10.02 -25.50 -5.80
N ASN A 244 11.30 -25.64 -6.18
CA ASN A 244 11.72 -26.41 -7.35
C ASN A 244 11.53 -27.91 -7.17
N ASP A 245 11.68 -28.42 -5.94
CA ASP A 245 11.45 -29.83 -5.63
C ASP A 245 9.98 -30.20 -5.73
N GLU A 246 9.10 -29.33 -5.24
CA GLU A 246 7.66 -29.45 -5.43
C GLU A 246 7.27 -29.31 -6.92
N ASN A 247 7.97 -28.49 -7.69
CA ASN A 247 7.61 -28.09 -9.06
C ASN A 247 8.78 -28.30 -10.04
N LYS A 248 9.04 -29.57 -10.38
CA LYS A 248 10.20 -29.94 -11.21
C LYS A 248 10.20 -29.19 -12.55
N GLY A 249 11.33 -28.54 -12.84
CA GLY A 249 11.53 -27.73 -14.05
C GLY A 249 11.24 -26.23 -13.91
N LEU A 250 10.71 -25.76 -12.76
CA LEU A 250 10.42 -24.33 -12.53
C LEU A 250 11.68 -23.47 -12.44
N ASN A 251 12.79 -24.02 -11.92
CA ASN A 251 14.13 -23.41 -11.90
C ASN A 251 14.16 -21.99 -11.28
N LEU A 252 13.53 -21.83 -10.13
CA LEU A 252 13.67 -20.65 -9.27
C LEU A 252 15.07 -20.61 -8.65
N SER A 253 15.63 -19.42 -8.58
CA SER A 253 16.89 -19.11 -7.94
C SER A 253 16.67 -18.43 -6.58
N ARG A 254 17.75 -18.24 -5.83
CA ARG A 254 17.76 -17.43 -4.61
C ARG A 254 17.23 -16.00 -4.83
N LYS A 255 17.50 -15.40 -5.99
CA LYS A 255 17.00 -14.06 -6.35
C LYS A 255 15.47 -14.09 -6.52
N ASP A 256 14.96 -15.14 -7.16
CA ASP A 256 13.53 -15.30 -7.38
C ASP A 256 12.80 -15.51 -6.04
N ALA A 257 13.35 -16.32 -5.15
CA ALA A 257 12.83 -16.49 -3.80
C ALA A 257 12.77 -15.17 -3.02
N ALA A 258 13.78 -14.29 -3.17
CA ALA A 258 13.78 -12.97 -2.55
C ALA A 258 12.68 -12.07 -3.13
N ALA A 259 12.52 -12.06 -4.46
CA ALA A 259 11.50 -11.25 -5.13
C ALA A 259 10.07 -11.71 -4.81
N LEU A 260 9.86 -12.99 -4.48
CA LEU A 260 8.56 -13.46 -3.99
C LEU A 260 8.13 -12.77 -2.69
N PHE A 261 9.06 -12.34 -1.82
CA PHE A 261 8.72 -11.52 -0.63
C PHE A 261 8.31 -10.10 -0.99
N LEU A 262 8.80 -9.55 -2.11
CA LEU A 262 8.36 -8.24 -2.63
C LEU A 262 6.98 -8.34 -3.29
N GLY A 263 6.65 -9.51 -3.82
CA GLY A 263 5.38 -9.83 -4.46
C GLY A 263 4.31 -10.37 -3.51
N VAL A 264 4.55 -10.42 -2.20
CA VAL A 264 3.48 -10.66 -1.21
C VAL A 264 2.68 -9.36 -1.14
N PRO A 265 1.49 -9.30 -1.76
CA PRO A 265 0.77 -8.04 -1.83
C PRO A 265 0.28 -7.69 -0.42
N SER A 266 0.27 -6.39 -0.14
CA SER A 266 -0.36 -5.80 1.04
C SER A 266 -1.90 -5.82 0.93
N SER A 267 -2.49 -6.87 0.35
CA SER A 267 -3.92 -7.00 0.03
C SER A 267 -4.58 -8.11 0.84
#